data_AF-A0A6G1FUV9-F1
#
_entry.id   AF-A0A6G1FUV9-F1
#
_cell.length_a   1.000
_cell.length_b   1.000
_cell.length_c   1.000
_cell.angle_alpha   90.00
_cell.angle_beta   90.00
_cell.angle_gamma   90.00
#
_symmetry.space_group_name_H-M   'P 1'
#
loop_
_entity.id
_entity.type
_entity.pdbx_description
1 polymer ?
#
loop_
_entity_poly.entity_id
_entity_poly.type
_entity_poly.pdbx_seq_one_letter_code
_entity_poly.pdbx_strand_id
1 'polypeptide(L)'
;MIIHLESGPCESKIDIYNLNETAATWFQWKAYVDEEYQDVLLHHREVQSEYSEEVYPFWCPECDTGFTKLSGLFQYVCSKACNQDLYEDKMGKLIRWLEKEHSASGRE
;
A
#
# COMPACT_ATOMS: atom_id res chain seq x y z
N MET A 1 8.18 -8.67 1.04
CA MET A 1 7.09 -8.78 0.03
C MET A 1 5.81 -9.14 0.77
N ILE A 2 4.76 -8.31 0.64
CA ILE A 2 3.59 -8.29 1.55
C ILE A 2 2.37 -9.11 1.07
N ILE A 3 2.48 -9.88 -0.01
CA ILE A 3 1.36 -10.62 -0.62
C ILE A 3 0.64 -11.53 0.39
N HIS A 4 1.42 -12.18 1.27
CA HIS A 4 0.86 -13.09 2.27
C HIS A 4 0.00 -12.37 3.33
N LEU A 5 0.22 -11.07 3.56
CA LEU A 5 -0.58 -10.24 4.46
C LEU A 5 -1.91 -9.88 3.78
N GLU A 6 -1.86 -9.51 2.51
CA GLU A 6 -3.06 -9.17 1.74
C GLU A 6 -3.97 -10.38 1.44
N SER A 7 -3.44 -11.59 1.54
CA SER A 7 -4.19 -12.82 1.25
C SER A 7 -4.95 -13.35 2.47
N GLY A 8 -4.67 -12.85 3.68
CA GLY A 8 -5.35 -13.23 4.94
C GLY A 8 -4.79 -14.41 5.79
N PRO A 9 -3.93 -15.34 5.32
CA PRO A 9 -3.51 -16.48 6.15
C PRO A 9 -2.36 -16.17 7.12
N CYS A 10 -1.94 -14.91 7.28
CA CYS A 10 -0.79 -14.58 8.11
C CYS A 10 -1.15 -14.52 9.59
N GLU A 11 -0.40 -15.24 10.44
CA GLU A 11 -0.56 -15.25 11.90
C GLU A 11 -0.28 -13.88 12.57
N SER A 12 0.30 -12.92 11.83
CA SER A 12 0.58 -11.56 12.31
C SER A 12 -0.67 -10.73 12.59
N LYS A 13 -1.86 -11.20 12.20
CA LYS A 13 -3.15 -10.47 12.23
C LYS A 13 -3.15 -9.17 11.41
N ILE A 14 -2.10 -8.91 10.64
CA ILE A 14 -2.05 -7.80 9.69
C ILE A 14 -2.72 -8.29 8.41
N ASP A 15 -3.82 -7.65 8.06
CA ASP A 15 -4.55 -7.91 6.82
C ASP A 15 -4.36 -6.78 5.80
N ILE A 16 -5.03 -6.93 4.65
CA ILE A 16 -5.01 -5.93 3.57
C ILE A 16 -5.49 -4.55 4.04
N TYR A 17 -6.47 -4.50 4.93
CA TYR A 17 -7.06 -3.24 5.37
C TYR A 17 -6.11 -2.49 6.29
N ASN A 18 -5.39 -3.21 7.17
CA ASN A 18 -4.34 -2.59 8.00
C ASN A 18 -3.22 -1.99 7.15
N LEU A 19 -2.78 -2.68 6.10
CA LEU A 19 -1.74 -2.18 5.19
C LEU A 19 -2.21 -0.94 4.43
N ASN A 20 -3.44 -0.99 3.93
CA ASN A 20 -4.09 0.10 3.20
C ASN A 20 -4.21 1.36 4.06
N GLU A 21 -4.71 1.23 5.28
CA GLU A 21 -4.80 2.31 6.26
C GLU A 21 -3.41 2.89 6.59
N THR A 22 -2.42 2.02 6.84
CA THR A 22 -1.05 2.46 7.16
C THR A 22 -0.40 3.22 6.00
N ALA A 23 -0.66 2.83 4.76
CA ALA A 23 -0.19 3.58 3.59
C ALA A 23 -0.90 4.94 3.45
N ALA A 24 -2.21 5.01 3.72
CA ALA A 24 -3.03 6.21 3.60
C ALA A 24 -2.81 7.24 4.74
N THR A 25 -2.34 6.80 5.91
CA THR A 25 -2.01 7.66 7.07
C THR A 25 -0.65 8.33 6.95
N TRP A 26 0.25 7.81 6.11
CA TRP A 26 1.61 8.33 6.01
C TRP A 26 1.66 9.76 5.46
N PHE A 27 2.52 10.65 5.97
CA PHE A 27 2.56 12.06 5.53
C PHE A 27 2.84 12.27 4.02
N GLN A 28 3.43 11.29 3.32
CA GLN A 28 3.65 11.34 1.87
C GLN A 28 2.66 10.46 1.08
N TRP A 29 1.54 10.06 1.67
CA TRP A 29 0.56 9.16 1.06
C TRP A 29 0.18 9.58 -0.37
N LYS A 30 0.04 10.89 -0.64
CA LYS A 30 -0.30 11.45 -1.97
C LYS A 30 0.62 11.00 -3.11
N ALA A 31 1.85 10.57 -2.79
CA ALA A 31 2.75 10.06 -3.81
C ALA A 31 2.42 8.63 -4.28
N TYR A 32 1.58 7.88 -3.55
CA TYR A 32 1.30 6.47 -3.84
C TYR A 32 -0.18 6.12 -3.75
N VAL A 33 -1.00 6.99 -3.17
CA VAL A 33 -2.43 6.78 -2.92
C VAL A 33 -3.24 7.88 -3.57
N ASP A 34 -4.33 7.52 -4.23
CA ASP A 34 -5.31 8.46 -4.76
C ASP A 34 -6.04 9.21 -3.65
N GLU A 35 -6.18 10.52 -3.85
CA GLU A 35 -6.93 11.40 -2.97
C GLU A 35 -8.42 11.05 -2.94
N GLU A 36 -8.97 10.50 -4.04
CA GLU A 36 -10.35 10.02 -4.07
C GLU A 36 -10.57 8.83 -3.13
N TYR A 37 -9.59 7.94 -3.04
CA TYR A 37 -9.72 6.69 -2.28
C TYR A 37 -9.13 6.78 -0.86
N GLN A 38 -8.40 7.85 -0.53
CA GLN A 38 -7.73 8.01 0.77
C GLN A 38 -8.69 7.84 1.95
N ASP A 39 -9.85 8.51 1.90
CA ASP A 39 -10.85 8.44 2.98
C ASP A 39 -11.35 7.00 3.20
N VAL A 40 -11.57 6.26 2.11
CA VAL A 40 -12.04 4.87 2.18
C VAL A 40 -10.99 3.97 2.82
N LEU A 41 -9.71 4.17 2.45
CA LEU A 41 -8.58 3.42 3.01
C LEU A 41 -8.38 3.73 4.51
N LEU A 42 -8.53 4.99 4.92
CA LEU A 42 -8.43 5.41 6.32
C LEU A 42 -9.55 4.84 7.21
N HIS A 43 -10.72 4.56 6.65
CA HIS A 43 -11.86 4.03 7.39
C HIS A 43 -11.91 2.49 7.37
N HIS A 44 -10.81 1.82 6.98
CA HIS A 44 -10.70 0.35 6.97
C HIS A 44 -11.79 -0.31 6.10
N ARG A 45 -12.22 0.36 5.03
CA ARG A 45 -13.26 -0.10 4.10
C ARG A 45 -12.66 -0.74 2.85
N GLU A 46 -13.42 -1.64 2.24
CA GLU A 46 -13.07 -2.21 0.94
C GLU A 46 -13.34 -1.18 -0.17
N VAL A 47 -12.29 -0.71 -0.85
CA VAL A 47 -12.44 0.31 -1.90
C VAL A 47 -13.29 -0.21 -3.05
N GLN A 48 -13.10 -1.46 -3.47
CA GLN A 48 -13.82 -2.01 -4.62
C GLN A 48 -15.33 -2.16 -4.37
N SER A 49 -15.81 -2.32 -3.13
CA SER A 49 -17.24 -2.46 -2.86
C SER A 49 -18.02 -1.16 -3.01
N GLU A 50 -17.34 -0.02 -2.92
CA GLU A 50 -17.95 1.31 -3.00
C GLU A 50 -18.17 1.77 -4.46
N TYR A 51 -17.57 1.08 -5.43
CA TYR A 51 -17.56 1.49 -6.84
C TYR A 51 -17.93 0.33 -7.78
N SER A 52 -18.63 0.65 -8.87
CA SER A 52 -19.03 -0.33 -9.89
C SER A 52 -17.92 -0.66 -10.89
N GLU A 53 -16.87 0.16 -10.96
CA GLU A 53 -15.73 0.02 -11.85
C GLU A 53 -14.49 -0.45 -11.08
N GLU A 54 -13.49 -0.97 -11.78
CA GLU A 54 -12.22 -1.38 -11.15
C GLU A 54 -11.51 -0.15 -10.59
N VAL A 55 -11.19 -0.18 -9.29
CA VAL A 55 -10.56 0.95 -8.58
C VAL A 55 -9.05 0.74 -8.47
N TYR A 56 -8.29 1.81 -8.67
CA TYR A 56 -6.83 1.80 -8.59
C TYR A 56 -6.35 2.73 -7.48
N PRO A 57 -6.55 2.36 -6.20
CA PRO A 57 -6.18 3.19 -5.06
C PRO A 57 -4.70 3.51 -4.95
N PHE A 58 -3.83 2.72 -5.57
CA PHE A 58 -2.40 2.87 -5.47
C PHE A 58 -1.76 3.21 -6.81
N TRP A 59 -0.70 4.00 -6.80
CA TRP A 59 0.05 4.30 -8.01
C TRP A 59 1.56 4.39 -7.79
N CYS A 60 2.30 4.16 -8.88
CA CYS A 60 3.74 4.36 -8.88
C CYS A 60 4.06 5.86 -8.97
N PRO A 61 4.87 6.42 -8.06
CA PRO A 61 5.17 7.86 -8.00
C PRO A 61 6.02 8.42 -9.16
N GLU A 62 6.50 7.58 -10.07
CA GLU A 62 7.36 7.98 -11.20
C GLU A 62 6.71 7.77 -12.58
N CYS A 63 5.87 6.74 -12.71
CA CYS A 63 5.28 6.37 -14.00
C CYS A 63 3.76 6.36 -13.97
N ASP A 64 3.15 6.78 -12.86
CA ASP A 64 1.71 6.94 -12.66
C ASP A 64 0.88 5.71 -13.01
N THR A 65 1.49 4.52 -12.97
CA THR A 65 0.78 3.25 -13.20
C THR A 65 -0.06 2.93 -11.97
N GLY A 66 -1.36 2.68 -12.17
CA GLY A 66 -2.32 2.37 -11.12
C GLY A 66 -2.35 0.88 -10.75
N PHE A 67 -2.67 0.59 -9.49
CA PHE A 67 -2.72 -0.74 -8.90
C PHE A 67 -3.89 -0.85 -7.91
N THR A 68 -4.52 -2.04 -7.90
CA THR A 68 -5.59 -2.39 -6.96
C THR A 68 -5.05 -2.72 -5.56
N LYS A 69 -3.77 -3.07 -5.44
CA LYS A 69 -3.11 -3.52 -4.20
C LYS A 69 -1.68 -3.01 -4.07
N LEU A 70 -1.21 -2.81 -2.84
CA LEU A 70 0.18 -2.44 -2.55
C LEU A 70 1.17 -3.51 -3.01
N SER A 71 0.82 -4.79 -2.90
CA SER A 71 1.67 -5.86 -3.41
C SER A 71 1.90 -5.78 -4.92
N GLY A 72 0.90 -5.35 -5.68
CA GLY A 72 1.01 -5.12 -7.13
C GLY A 72 2.00 -4.00 -7.44
N LEU A 73 1.91 -2.88 -6.72
CA LEU A 73 2.87 -1.78 -6.81
C LEU A 73 4.30 -2.24 -6.49
N PHE A 74 4.49 -3.01 -5.40
CA PHE A 74 5.83 -3.49 -5.02
C PHE A 74 6.39 -4.51 -6.02
N GLN A 75 5.55 -5.41 -6.55
CA GLN A 75 5.96 -6.34 -7.60
C GLN A 75 6.37 -5.60 -8.86
N TYR A 76 5.61 -4.59 -9.27
CA TYR A 76 5.90 -3.75 -10.42
C TYR A 76 7.28 -3.10 -10.31
N VAL A 77 7.57 -2.43 -9.19
CA VAL A 77 8.87 -1.81 -8.94
C VAL A 77 9.98 -2.87 -8.88
N CYS A 78 9.76 -3.99 -8.18
CA CYS A 78 10.74 -5.08 -8.06
C CYS A 78 11.09 -5.73 -9.41
N SER A 79 10.12 -5.80 -10.33
CA SER A 79 10.32 -6.33 -11.69
C SER A 79 11.15 -5.42 -12.61
N LYS A 80 11.55 -4.23 -12.14
CA LYS A 80 12.21 -3.18 -12.93
C LYS A 80 11.39 -2.72 -14.14
N ALA A 81 10.07 -2.77 -14.02
CA ALA A 81 9.15 -2.25 -15.04
C ALA A 81 9.14 -0.71 -15.10
N CYS A 82 9.69 -0.05 -14.08
CA CYS A 82 9.94 1.39 -14.04
C CYS A 82 11.35 1.67 -13.50
N ASN A 83 11.73 2.95 -13.51
CA ASN A 83 13.02 3.44 -13.01
C ASN A 83 13.07 3.62 -11.49
N GLN A 84 12.02 3.28 -10.74
CA GLN A 84 12.08 3.26 -9.28
C GLN A 84 12.88 2.05 -8.80
N ASP A 85 13.63 2.23 -7.72
CA ASP A 85 14.15 1.13 -6.91
C ASP A 85 13.27 0.93 -5.67
N LEU A 86 13.07 -0.33 -5.30
CA LEU A 86 12.19 -0.70 -4.19
C LEU A 86 12.67 -0.15 -2.85
N TYR A 87 13.99 0.03 -2.69
CA TYR A 87 14.64 0.42 -1.43
C TYR A 87 15.17 1.85 -1.44
N GLU A 88 14.99 2.58 -2.54
CA GLU A 88 15.41 3.98 -2.69
C GLU A 88 14.22 4.94 -2.75
N ASP A 89 14.54 6.24 -2.65
CA ASP A 89 13.61 7.36 -2.80
C ASP A 89 12.30 7.24 -2.03
N LYS A 90 11.20 7.15 -2.79
CA LYS A 90 9.82 7.21 -2.34
C LYS A 90 9.35 5.82 -1.88
N MET A 91 9.61 4.79 -2.68
CA MET A 91 9.28 3.40 -2.35
C MET A 91 9.99 2.90 -1.08
N GLY A 92 11.29 3.19 -0.95
CA GLY A 92 12.05 2.80 0.24
C GLY A 92 11.54 3.46 1.52
N LYS A 93 11.03 4.70 1.44
CA LYS A 93 10.40 5.38 2.58
C LYS A 93 9.05 4.76 2.93
N LEU A 94 8.23 4.40 1.94
CA LEU A 94 6.95 3.72 2.17
C LEU A 94 7.16 2.37 2.86
N ILE A 95 8.13 1.56 2.39
CA ILE A 95 8.42 0.25 3.00
C ILE A 95 8.85 0.40 4.45
N ARG A 96 9.80 1.30 4.73
CA ARG A 96 10.27 1.56 6.10
C ARG A 96 9.14 2.06 7.01
N TRP A 97 8.22 2.83 6.48
CA TRP A 97 7.04 3.29 7.21
C TRP A 97 6.13 2.12 7.59
N LEU A 98 5.76 1.28 6.61
CA LEU A 98 4.93 0.09 6.85
C LEU A 98 5.60 -0.86 7.85
N GLU A 99 6.90 -1.11 7.69
CA GLU A 99 7.67 -1.95 8.61
C GLU A 99 7.68 -1.37 10.03
N LYS A 100 7.88 -0.05 10.18
CA LYS A 100 7.91 0.62 11.48
C LYS A 100 6.58 0.52 12.20
N GLU A 101 5.48 0.85 11.53
CA GLU A 101 4.15 0.86 12.16
C GLU A 101 3.74 -0.55 12.59
N HIS A 102 3.96 -1.55 11.74
CA HIS A 102 3.62 -2.93 12.07
C HIS A 102 4.62 -3.66 12.99
N SER A 103 5.84 -3.15 13.13
CA SER A 103 6.80 -3.63 14.14
C SER A 103 6.57 -2.99 15.52
N ALA A 104 5.97 -1.80 15.57
CA ALA A 104 5.67 -1.08 16.81
C ALA A 104 4.43 -1.64 17.53
N SER A 105 3.49 -2.25 16.80
CA SER A 105 2.30 -2.92 17.37
C SER A 105 2.59 -4.20 18.16
N GLY A 106 3.86 -4.60 18.30
CA GLY A 106 4.30 -5.76 19.08
C GLY A 106 4.81 -5.47 20.50
N ARG A 107 4.58 -4.26 21.03
CA ARG A 107 4.86 -3.94 22.45
C ARG A 107 3.55 -3.74 23.21
N GLU A 108 3.00 -4.83 23.70
CA GLU A 108 2.19 -4.88 24.93
C GLU A 108 2.91 -5.75 25.96
#